data_AF-A0A9W7M3C6-F1
#
_entry.id   AF-A0A9W7M3C6-F1
#
_cell.length_a   1.000
_cell.length_b   1.000
_cell.length_c   1.000
_cell.angle_alpha   90.00
_cell.angle_beta   90.00
_cell.angle_gamma   90.00
#
_symmetry.space_group_name_H-M   'P 1'
#
loop_
_entity.id
_entity.type
_entity.pdbx_description
1 polymer ?
#
loop_
_entity_poly.entity_id
_entity_poly.type
_entity_poly.pdbx_seq_one_letter_code
_entity_poly.pdbx_strand_id
1 'polypeptide(L)'
;MIKTLTLIWCVNAVLEDFFRTRLNLYVGRKKSMENALEQQISENEIKLKFIEHIADRKLNVHMENPRVLAYLEEAFPEATECNYDFLFSVTITDLMVEKFRELCSEKDKLKKQLEGLKGSTAESLWHKDLDEFLTELAVRIRFFVKSSACYT
;
A
#
# COMPACT_ATOMS: atom_id res chain seq x y z
N MET A 1 21.41 -2.16 -27.33
CA MET A 1 20.71 -3.02 -28.30
C MET A 1 19.37 -2.36 -28.60
N ILE A 2 19.31 -1.64 -29.72
CA ILE A 2 18.20 -0.75 -30.09
C ILE A 2 17.05 -1.63 -30.55
N LYS A 3 15.89 -1.59 -29.87
CA LYS A 3 14.69 -2.28 -30.37
C LYS A 3 14.30 -1.62 -31.69
N THR A 4 14.36 -2.40 -32.75
CA THR A 4 14.10 -2.04 -34.13
C THR A 4 12.69 -1.48 -34.29
N LEU A 5 12.57 -0.40 -35.07
CA LEU A 5 11.31 0.19 -35.53
C LEU A 5 10.52 -0.90 -36.27
N THR A 6 9.61 -1.57 -35.57
CA THR A 6 8.85 -2.68 -36.14
C THR A 6 7.67 -2.06 -36.87
N LEU A 7 7.70 -2.09 -38.21
CA LEU A 7 6.52 -1.83 -39.03
C LEU A 7 5.49 -2.92 -38.71
N ILE A 8 4.57 -2.64 -37.80
CA ILE A 8 3.53 -3.56 -37.40
C ILE A 8 2.38 -3.43 -38.42
N TRP A 9 2.22 -4.43 -39.28
CA TRP A 9 1.26 -4.41 -40.40
C TRP A 9 -0.17 -4.84 -40.01
N CYS A 10 -0.45 -5.18 -38.75
CA CYS A 10 -1.82 -5.48 -38.31
C CYS A 10 -2.08 -5.10 -36.85
N VAL A 11 -3.33 -4.69 -36.57
CA VAL A 11 -3.79 -4.28 -35.24
C VAL A 11 -3.56 -5.36 -34.18
N ASN A 12 -3.68 -6.63 -34.55
CA ASN A 12 -3.49 -7.76 -33.63
C ASN A 12 -2.08 -7.82 -33.04
N ALA A 13 -1.05 -7.50 -33.84
CA ALA A 13 0.33 -7.50 -33.34
C ALA A 13 0.58 -6.35 -32.36
N VAL A 14 -0.02 -5.18 -32.59
CA VAL A 14 0.02 -4.06 -31.61
C VAL A 14 -0.67 -4.47 -30.31
N LEU A 15 -1.83 -5.12 -30.43
CA LEU A 15 -2.59 -5.60 -29.27
C LEU A 15 -1.78 -6.62 -28.47
N GLU A 16 -1.17 -7.61 -29.12
CA GLU A 16 -0.39 -8.64 -28.44
C GLU A 16 0.79 -8.05 -27.63
N ASP A 17 1.55 -7.13 -28.25
CA ASP A 17 2.65 -6.44 -27.56
C ASP A 17 2.15 -5.59 -26.39
N PHE A 18 1.01 -4.93 -26.56
CA PHE A 18 0.35 -4.20 -25.48
C PHE A 18 -0.08 -5.12 -24.34
N PHE A 19 -0.76 -6.24 -24.65
CA PHE A 19 -1.26 -7.20 -23.67
C PHE A 19 -0.11 -7.76 -22.83
N ARG A 20 0.95 -8.21 -23.47
CA ARG A 20 2.14 -8.73 -22.81
C ARG A 20 2.81 -7.69 -21.92
N THR A 21 3.00 -6.47 -22.41
CA THR A 21 3.64 -5.40 -21.63
C THR A 21 2.78 -5.03 -20.43
N ARG A 22 1.47 -4.87 -20.65
CA ARG A 22 0.52 -4.45 -19.62
C ARG A 22 0.37 -5.49 -18.52
N LEU A 23 0.31 -6.77 -18.86
CA LEU A 23 0.21 -7.84 -17.85
C LEU A 23 1.45 -7.89 -16.95
N ASN A 24 2.65 -7.73 -17.51
CA ASN A 24 3.89 -7.65 -16.72
C ASN A 24 3.88 -6.44 -15.76
N LEU A 25 3.32 -5.30 -16.19
CA LEU A 25 3.14 -4.14 -15.31
C LEU A 25 2.13 -4.42 -14.18
N TYR A 26 1.08 -5.21 -14.42
CA TYR A 26 0.16 -5.64 -13.36
C TYR A 26 0.83 -6.58 -12.35
N VAL A 27 1.70 -7.48 -12.79
CA VAL A 27 2.53 -8.30 -11.89
C VAL A 27 3.41 -7.40 -11.01
N GLY A 28 4.08 -6.42 -11.62
CA GLY A 28 4.88 -5.42 -10.90
C GLY A 28 4.05 -4.61 -9.90
N ARG A 29 2.91 -4.09 -10.34
CA ARG A 29 1.95 -3.35 -9.49
C ARG A 29 1.51 -4.18 -8.29
N LYS A 30 1.11 -5.44 -8.50
CA LYS A 30 0.70 -6.34 -7.42
C LYS A 30 1.80 -6.48 -6.38
N LYS A 31 3.03 -6.77 -6.83
CA LYS A 31 4.19 -6.90 -5.94
C LYS A 31 4.46 -5.62 -5.14
N SER A 32 4.41 -4.45 -5.78
CA SER A 32 4.57 -3.17 -5.08
C SER A 32 3.47 -2.93 -4.04
N MET A 33 2.22 -3.30 -4.35
CA MET A 33 1.11 -3.21 -3.40
C MET A 33 1.28 -4.17 -2.22
N GLU A 34 1.72 -5.41 -2.45
CA GLU A 34 2.03 -6.39 -1.40
C GLU A 34 3.14 -5.87 -0.49
N ASN A 35 4.25 -5.39 -1.07
CA ASN A 35 5.36 -4.82 -0.31
C ASN A 35 4.93 -3.62 0.55
N ALA A 36 4.09 -2.74 0.01
CA ALA A 36 3.60 -1.57 0.74
C ALA A 36 2.72 -1.96 1.93
N LEU A 37 1.86 -2.98 1.76
CA LEU A 37 1.04 -3.51 2.86
C LEU A 37 1.91 -4.21 3.92
N GLU A 38 2.88 -5.02 3.50
CA GLU A 38 3.83 -5.69 4.40
C GLU A 38 4.65 -4.68 5.22
N GLN A 39 5.10 -3.60 4.58
CA GLN A 39 5.80 -2.51 5.26
C GLN A 39 4.91 -1.84 6.32
N GLN A 40 3.67 -1.46 5.96
CA GLN A 40 2.74 -0.84 6.92
C GLN A 40 2.40 -1.77 8.10
N ILE A 41 2.25 -3.08 7.84
CA ILE A 41 2.03 -4.08 8.89
C ILE A 41 3.24 -4.11 9.83
N SER A 42 4.46 -4.18 9.28
CA SER A 42 5.71 -4.19 10.05
C SER A 42 5.83 -2.93 10.92
N GLU A 43 5.60 -1.75 10.34
CA GLU A 43 5.62 -0.47 11.08
C GLU A 43 4.63 -0.49 12.24
N ASN A 44 3.41 -1.00 12.03
CA ASN A 44 2.41 -1.12 13.10
C ASN A 44 2.79 -2.17 14.16
N GLU A 45 3.47 -3.25 13.80
CA GLU A 45 3.99 -4.23 14.77
C GLU A 45 5.10 -3.63 15.63
N ILE A 46 6.01 -2.85 15.05
CA ILE A 46 7.05 -2.13 15.79
C ILE A 46 6.43 -1.08 16.72
N LYS A 47 5.44 -0.31 16.25
CA LYS A 47 4.70 0.67 17.09
C LYS A 47 3.99 0.00 18.26
N LEU A 48 3.37 -1.16 18.05
CA LEU A 48 2.71 -1.92 19.13
C LEU A 48 3.73 -2.39 20.17
N LYS A 49 4.86 -2.97 19.74
CA LYS A 49 5.96 -3.38 20.63
C LYS A 49 6.52 -2.18 21.40
N PHE A 50 6.62 -1.01 20.77
CA PHE A 50 7.03 0.23 21.43
C PHE A 50 6.07 0.66 22.55
N ILE A 51 4.75 0.62 22.30
CA ILE A 51 3.74 0.90 23.33
C ILE A 51 3.85 -0.10 24.49
N GLU A 52 4.04 -1.39 24.21
CA GLU A 52 4.22 -2.42 25.23
C GLU A 52 5.44 -2.14 26.12
N HIS A 53 6.57 -1.73 25.54
CA HIS A 53 7.77 -1.39 26.30
C HIS A 53 7.58 -0.15 27.21
N ILE A 54 6.77 0.82 26.77
CA ILE A 54 6.39 1.97 27.60
C ILE A 54 5.46 1.51 28.74
N ALA A 55 4.45 0.70 28.45
CA ALA A 55 3.51 0.16 29.44
C ALA A 55 4.22 -0.65 30.53
N ASP A 56 5.21 -1.45 30.15
CA ASP A 56 6.08 -2.23 31.04
C ASP A 56 7.08 -1.38 31.84
N ARG A 57 7.11 -0.05 31.62
CA ARG A 57 8.10 0.89 32.17
C ARG A 57 9.57 0.53 31.86
N LYS A 58 9.80 -0.27 30.81
CA LYS A 58 11.15 -0.61 30.31
C LYS A 58 11.81 0.57 29.61
N LEU A 59 10.99 1.40 28.97
CA LEU A 59 11.43 2.63 28.32
C LEU A 59 10.82 3.83 29.03
N ASN A 60 11.69 4.68 29.58
CA ASN A 60 11.31 6.02 30.02
C ASN A 60 11.67 7.04 28.94
N VAL A 61 10.69 7.39 28.13
CA VAL A 61 10.81 8.38 27.05
C VAL A 61 11.06 9.82 27.50
N HIS A 62 10.97 10.11 28.81
CA HIS A 62 11.33 11.41 29.37
C HIS A 62 12.83 11.47 29.75
N MET A 63 13.61 10.41 29.49
CA MET A 63 15.06 10.40 29.70
C MET A 63 15.82 11.18 28.63
N GLU A 64 17.10 11.45 28.89
CA GLU A 64 18.01 12.07 27.92
C GLU A 64 18.06 11.29 26.60
N ASN A 65 17.95 12.03 25.49
CA ASN A 65 17.88 11.52 24.12
C ASN A 65 18.95 10.45 23.78
N PRO A 66 20.24 10.58 24.17
CA PRO A 66 21.27 9.59 23.84
C PRO A 66 20.98 8.19 24.41
N ARG A 67 20.37 8.12 25.60
CA ARG A 67 20.04 6.83 26.24
C ARG A 67 18.81 6.19 25.60
N VAL A 68 17.84 7.01 25.19
CA VAL A 68 16.64 6.55 24.48
C VAL A 68 17.04 5.98 23.12
N LEU A 69 17.91 6.67 22.36
CA LEU A 69 18.39 6.16 21.07
C LEU A 69 19.17 4.85 21.20
N ALA A 70 20.10 4.75 22.15
CA ALA A 70 20.85 3.50 22.36
C ALA A 70 19.91 2.33 22.72
N TYR A 71 18.88 2.59 23.53
CA TYR A 71 17.87 1.58 23.84
C TYR A 71 17.04 1.20 22.61
N LEU A 72 16.67 2.17 21.77
CA LEU A 72 15.91 1.92 20.55
C LEU A 72 16.71 1.09 19.55
N GLU A 73 18.00 1.36 19.40
CA GLU A 73 18.92 0.58 18.55
C GLU A 73 19.06 -0.87 19.02
N GLU A 74 19.08 -1.11 20.33
CA GLU A 74 19.17 -2.45 20.89
C GLU A 74 17.83 -3.21 20.83
N ALA A 75 16.72 -2.56 21.19
CA ALA A 75 15.42 -3.20 21.35
C ALA A 75 14.58 -3.25 20.06
N PHE A 76 14.86 -2.39 19.10
CA PHE A 76 14.15 -2.25 17.81
C PHE A 76 15.15 -2.12 16.65
N PRO A 77 16.07 -3.08 16.48
CA PRO A 77 17.06 -3.03 15.39
C PRO A 77 16.40 -2.94 14.01
N GLU A 78 15.18 -3.47 13.85
CA GLU A 78 14.39 -3.43 12.62
C GLU A 78 13.92 -2.02 12.24
N ALA A 79 13.83 -1.10 13.20
CA ALA A 79 13.43 0.29 12.97
C ALA A 79 14.60 1.20 12.53
N THR A 80 15.85 0.72 12.64
CA THR A 80 17.06 1.46 12.24
C THR A 80 17.06 1.81 10.74
N GLU A 81 16.43 0.98 9.91
CA GLU A 81 16.29 1.25 8.46
C GLU A 81 15.27 2.37 8.17
N CYS A 82 14.38 2.70 9.10
CA CYS A 82 13.18 3.52 8.85
C CYS A 82 13.16 4.88 9.59
N ASN A 83 14.24 5.27 10.30
CA ASN A 83 14.30 6.45 11.16
C ASN A 83 13.26 6.42 12.30
N TYR A 84 13.69 6.50 13.56
CA TYR A 84 12.82 6.33 14.73
C TYR A 84 11.70 7.37 14.89
N ASP A 85 11.66 8.40 14.03
CA ASP A 85 10.63 9.44 13.98
C ASP A 85 9.20 8.89 14.02
N PHE A 86 8.92 7.76 13.35
CA PHE A 86 7.57 7.18 13.34
C PHE A 86 7.14 6.61 14.70
N LEU A 87 8.08 6.24 15.58
CA LEU A 87 7.77 5.77 16.94
C LEU A 87 7.37 6.94 17.84
N PHE A 88 8.04 8.08 17.70
CA PHE A 88 7.71 9.29 18.47
C PHE A 88 6.36 9.89 18.07
N SER A 89 5.90 9.65 16.83
CA SER A 89 4.58 10.09 16.35
C SER A 89 3.39 9.44 17.08
N VAL A 90 3.60 8.30 17.75
CA VAL A 90 2.54 7.54 18.43
C VAL A 90 1.98 8.29 19.64
N THR A 91 2.69 9.31 20.14
CA THR A 91 2.34 10.19 21.25
C THR A 91 2.11 9.45 22.58
N ILE A 92 2.89 9.81 23.58
CA ILE A 92 2.97 9.12 24.87
C ILE A 92 2.05 9.87 25.82
N THR A 93 0.74 9.66 25.67
CA THR A 93 -0.29 10.32 26.49
C THR A 93 -1.17 9.30 27.19
N ASP A 94 -2.13 9.79 27.98
CA ASP A 94 -3.14 9.01 28.71
C ASP A 94 -4.02 8.11 27.80
N LEU A 95 -3.92 8.25 26.47
CA LEU A 95 -4.68 7.51 25.46
C LEU A 95 -3.93 6.29 24.89
N MET A 96 -2.86 5.81 25.54
CA MET A 96 -2.07 4.66 25.07
C MET A 96 -2.93 3.42 24.79
N VAL A 97 -3.95 3.16 25.61
CA VAL A 97 -4.87 2.02 25.41
C VAL A 97 -5.69 2.18 24.13
N GLU A 98 -6.14 3.40 23.82
CA GLU A 98 -6.89 3.70 22.60
C GLU A 98 -6.00 3.56 21.37
N LYS A 99 -4.79 4.13 21.43
CA LYS A 99 -3.78 4.01 20.36
C LYS A 99 -3.39 2.56 20.09
N PHE A 100 -3.19 1.77 21.14
CA PHE A 100 -2.92 0.34 21.01
C PHE A 100 -4.05 -0.40 20.28
N ARG A 101 -5.31 -0.10 20.64
CA ARG A 101 -6.48 -0.71 20.01
C ARG A 101 -6.64 -0.29 18.56
N GLU A 102 -6.41 0.98 18.25
CA GLU A 102 -6.42 1.52 16.88
C GLU A 102 -5.40 0.80 16.01
N LEU A 103 -4.14 0.73 16.46
CA LEU A 103 -3.05 0.06 15.74
C LEU A 103 -3.30 -1.44 15.55
N CYS A 104 -3.85 -2.13 16.57
CA CYS A 104 -4.27 -3.52 16.43
C CYS A 104 -5.35 -3.67 15.34
N SER A 105 -6.39 -2.84 15.36
CA SER A 105 -7.47 -2.89 14.37
C SER A 105 -6.98 -2.59 12.96
N GLU A 106 -6.09 -1.61 12.81
CA GLU A 106 -5.50 -1.26 11.52
C GLU A 106 -4.61 -2.39 11.00
N LYS A 107 -3.75 -2.96 11.85
CA LYS A 107 -2.92 -4.12 11.49
C LYS A 107 -3.77 -5.28 11.00
N ASP A 108 -4.87 -5.60 11.67
CA ASP A 108 -5.75 -6.70 11.28
C ASP A 108 -6.45 -6.42 9.93
N LYS A 109 -6.83 -5.16 9.67
CA LYS A 109 -7.38 -4.74 8.37
C LYS A 109 -6.34 -4.90 7.26
N LEU A 110 -5.10 -4.43 7.51
CA LEU A 110 -4.00 -4.54 6.55
C LEU A 110 -3.65 -6.00 6.27
N LYS A 111 -3.61 -6.87 7.28
CA LYS A 111 -3.39 -8.31 7.11
C LYS A 111 -4.46 -8.95 6.23
N LYS A 112 -5.74 -8.63 6.46
CA LYS A 112 -6.84 -9.10 5.60
C LYS A 112 -6.73 -8.59 4.16
N GLN A 113 -6.33 -7.33 3.98
CA GLN A 113 -6.08 -6.78 2.64
C GLN A 113 -4.93 -7.49 1.94
N LEU A 114 -3.84 -7.78 2.65
CA LEU A 114 -2.69 -8.52 2.13
C LEU A 114 -3.05 -9.96 1.75
N GLU A 115 -3.81 -10.66 2.59
CA GLU A 115 -4.33 -12.00 2.28
C GLU A 115 -5.21 -11.99 1.03
N GLY A 116 -6.13 -11.02 0.93
CA GLY A 116 -6.97 -10.85 -0.25
C GLY A 116 -6.15 -10.53 -1.51
N LEU A 117 -5.12 -9.69 -1.39
CA LEU A 117 -4.25 -9.34 -2.51
C LEU A 117 -3.38 -10.53 -2.94
N LYS A 118 -2.82 -11.29 -1.99
CA LYS A 118 -2.05 -12.52 -2.28
C LYS A 118 -2.88 -13.55 -3.04
N GLY A 119 -4.16 -13.69 -2.67
CA GLY A 119 -5.12 -14.55 -3.36
C GLY A 119 -5.57 -14.08 -4.75
N SER A 120 -5.30 -12.81 -5.11
CA SER A 120 -5.61 -12.27 -6.44
C SER A 120 -4.49 -12.55 -7.45
N THR A 121 -4.84 -12.59 -8.74
CA THR A 121 -3.88 -12.66 -9.84
C THR A 121 -3.79 -11.34 -10.59
N ALA A 122 -2.71 -11.12 -11.35
CA ALA A 122 -2.54 -9.93 -12.17
C ALA A 122 -3.69 -9.75 -13.19
N GLU A 123 -4.19 -10.86 -13.74
CA GLU A 123 -5.34 -10.90 -14.63
C GLU A 123 -6.61 -10.47 -13.90
N SER A 124 -6.87 -10.99 -12.71
CA SER A 124 -8.06 -10.63 -11.93
C SER A 124 -8.08 -9.13 -11.55
N LEU A 125 -6.91 -8.57 -11.20
CA LEU A 125 -6.76 -7.15 -10.91
C LEU A 125 -7.01 -6.31 -12.16
N TRP A 126 -6.50 -6.76 -13.30
CA TRP A 126 -6.72 -6.08 -14.57
C TRP A 126 -8.20 -6.15 -15.01
N HIS A 127 -8.84 -7.31 -14.88
CA HIS A 127 -10.27 -7.46 -15.17
C HIS A 127 -11.13 -6.51 -14.31
N LYS A 128 -10.83 -6.42 -13.01
CA LYS A 128 -11.52 -5.48 -12.12
C LYS A 128 -11.38 -4.02 -12.59
N ASP A 129 -10.17 -3.61 -12.95
CA ASP A 129 -9.94 -2.25 -13.47
C ASP A 129 -10.68 -2.02 -14.81
N LEU A 130 -10.77 -3.03 -15.67
CA LEU A 130 -11.50 -2.95 -16.93
C LEU A 130 -13.01 -2.85 -16.71
N ASP A 131 -13.56 -3.60 -15.77
CA ASP A 131 -14.99 -3.53 -15.42
C ASP A 131 -15.36 -2.15 -14.87
N GLU A 132 -14.50 -1.58 -14.02
CA GLU A 132 -14.65 -0.21 -13.51
C GLU A 132 -14.56 0.81 -14.65
N PHE A 133 -13.59 0.66 -15.54
CA PHE A 133 -13.43 1.51 -16.72
C PHE A 133 -14.66 1.47 -17.64
N LEU A 134 -15.17 0.27 -17.96
CA LEU A 134 -16.34 0.09 -18.82
C LEU A 134 -17.61 0.66 -18.18
N THR A 135 -17.76 0.52 -16.87
CA THR A 135 -18.88 1.09 -16.11
C THR A 135 -18.87 2.62 -16.22
N GLU A 136 -17.73 3.25 -15.96
CA GLU A 136 -17.58 4.70 -16.05
C GLU A 136 -17.73 5.20 -17.49
N LEU A 137 -17.21 4.45 -18.47
CA LEU A 137 -17.37 4.76 -19.89
C LEU A 137 -18.86 4.78 -20.27
N ALA A 138 -19.65 3.79 -19.84
CA ALA A 138 -21.07 3.72 -20.10
C ALA A 138 -21.85 4.88 -19.44
N VAL A 139 -21.42 5.33 -18.26
CA VAL A 139 -21.98 6.54 -17.61
C VAL A 139 -21.69 7.77 -18.46
N ARG A 140 -20.44 7.98 -18.87
CA ARG A 140 -20.02 9.15 -19.66
C ARG A 140 -20.68 9.22 -21.03
N ILE A 141 -20.80 8.09 -21.72
CA ILE A 141 -21.50 8.02 -23.02
C ILE A 141 -22.97 8.43 -22.85
N ARG A 142 -23.66 7.95 -21.80
CA ARG A 142 -25.05 8.35 -21.52
C ARG A 142 -25.19 9.84 -21.26
N PHE A 143 -24.26 10.44 -20.52
CA PHE A 143 -24.24 11.88 -20.31
C PHE A 143 -24.00 12.65 -21.62
N PHE A 144 -23.05 12.23 -22.44
CA PHE A 144 -22.75 12.87 -23.72
C PHE A 144 -23.99 12.86 -24.65
N VAL A 145 -24.65 11.71 -24.80
CA VAL A 145 -25.87 11.58 -25.62
C VAL A 145 -27.01 12.47 -25.11
N LYS A 146 -27.22 12.53 -23.79
CA LYS A 146 -28.25 13.41 -23.19
C LYS A 146 -27.93 14.89 -23.41
N SER A 147 -26.66 15.28 -23.28
CA SER A 147 -26.22 16.66 -23.52
C SER A 147 -26.36 17.07 -24.98
N SER A 148 -26.11 16.16 -25.94
CA SER A 148 -26.31 16.41 -27.36
C SER A 148 -27.79 16.53 -27.77
N ALA A 149 -28.70 15.85 -27.06
CA ALA A 149 -30.13 15.88 -27.32
C ALA A 149 -30.84 17.17 -26.82
N CYS A 150 -30.20 17.99 -25.99
CA CYS A 150 -30.74 19.29 -25.56
C CYS A 150 -30.49 20.44 -26.56
N TYR A 151 -29.76 20.19 -27.65
CA TYR A 151 -29.44 21.19 -28.68
C TYR A 151 -30.13 20.93 -30.03
N THR A 152 -31.08 19.99 -30.08
CA THR A 152 -31.94 19.68 -31.23
C THR A 152 -33.39 19.77 -30.82
#